data_AF-A0A0F9SAI8-F1
#
_entry.id   AF-A0A0F9SAI8-F1
#
_cell.length_a   1.000
_cell.length_b   1.000
_cell.length_c   1.000
_cell.angle_alpha   90.00
_cell.angle_beta   90.00
_cell.angle_gamma   90.00
#
_symmetry.space_group_name_H-M   'P 1'
#
loop_
_entity.id
_entity.type
_entity.pdbx_description
1 polymer ?
#
loop_
_entity_poly.entity_id
_entity_poly.type
_entity_poly.pdbx_seq_one_letter_code
_entity_poly.pdbx_strand_id
1 'polypeptide(L)'
;MSDNDEFIMIVGQGCPACAAAKEGLSERIDSGQIKVMDVVNSKEALDLANRYNINGIPSIIMKDKSSNIGEVCELRQDLSGIVCKNKEVDF
;
A
#
# COMPACT_ATOMS: atom_id res chain seq x y z
N MET A 1 -17.00 0.12 -1.37
CA MET A 1 -15.77 0.94 -1.52
C MET A 1 -16.20 2.35 -1.88
N SER A 2 -15.81 3.35 -1.11
CA SER A 2 -15.99 4.73 -1.53
C SER A 2 -15.02 5.00 -2.69
N ASP A 3 -15.50 5.51 -3.83
CA ASP A 3 -14.73 5.77 -5.08
C ASP A 3 -13.48 6.68 -4.92
N ASN A 4 -13.27 7.22 -3.71
CA ASN A 4 -12.31 8.26 -3.43
C ASN A 4 -11.03 7.79 -2.74
N ASP A 5 -10.87 6.50 -2.43
CA ASP A 5 -9.62 6.00 -1.83
C ASP A 5 -8.66 5.46 -2.90
N GLU A 6 -7.37 5.73 -2.73
CA GLU A 6 -6.26 5.16 -3.52
C GLU A 6 -5.37 4.35 -2.57
N PHE A 7 -5.10 3.09 -2.91
CA PHE A 7 -4.19 2.24 -2.15
C PHE A 7 -2.84 2.14 -2.84
N ILE A 8 -1.78 2.47 -2.11
CA ILE A 8 -0.40 2.47 -2.62
C ILE A 8 0.43 1.51 -1.79
N MET A 9 0.92 0.43 -2.38
CA MET A 9 1.86 -0.48 -1.75
C MET A 9 3.29 -0.04 -2.02
N ILE A 10 3.99 0.31 -0.95
CA ILE A 10 5.41 0.65 -0.93
C ILE A 10 6.23 -0.62 -0.78
N VAL A 11 7.12 -0.85 -1.76
CA VAL A 11 8.01 -2.01 -1.82
C VAL A 11 9.45 -1.57 -2.09
N GLY A 12 10.39 -2.52 -2.03
CA GLY A 12 11.77 -2.30 -2.42
C GLY A 12 12.37 -3.50 -3.13
N GLN A 13 13.38 -3.26 -3.96
CA GLN A 13 14.14 -4.32 -4.62
C GLN A 13 14.81 -5.24 -3.59
N GLY A 14 14.79 -6.55 -3.84
CA GLY A 14 15.44 -7.55 -2.98
C GLY A 14 14.69 -7.85 -1.67
N CYS A 15 13.42 -7.44 -1.55
CA CYS A 15 12.56 -7.71 -0.40
C CYS A 15 11.71 -8.97 -0.61
N PRO A 16 12.00 -10.12 0.06
CA PRO A 16 11.23 -11.35 -0.12
C PRO A 16 9.78 -11.22 0.34
N ALA A 17 9.54 -10.50 1.45
CA ALA A 17 8.19 -10.22 1.94
C ALA A 17 7.36 -9.42 0.93
N CYS A 18 8.00 -8.53 0.17
CA CYS A 18 7.34 -7.74 -0.86
C CYS A 18 6.93 -8.61 -2.06
N ALA A 19 7.70 -9.65 -2.39
CA ALA A 19 7.32 -10.61 -3.43
C ALA A 19 6.07 -11.42 -3.01
N ALA A 20 6.06 -11.92 -1.77
CA ALA A 20 4.91 -12.64 -1.22
C ALA A 20 3.64 -11.77 -1.18
N ALA A 21 3.76 -10.50 -0.75
CA ALA A 21 2.63 -9.57 -0.74
C ALA A 21 2.12 -9.26 -2.16
N LYS A 22 3.00 -9.11 -3.15
CA LYS A 22 2.61 -8.90 -4.55
C LYS A 22 1.88 -10.11 -5.13
N GLU A 23 2.34 -11.32 -4.82
CA GLU A 23 1.69 -12.56 -5.27
C GLU A 23 0.29 -12.68 -4.65
N GLY A 24 0.21 -12.47 -3.34
CA GLY A 24 -1.04 -12.54 -2.59
C GLY A 24 -2.07 -11.47 -2.98
N LEU A 25 -1.62 -10.33 -3.47
CA LEU A 25 -2.48 -9.21 -3.91
C LEU A 25 -2.49 -9.04 -5.43
N SER A 26 -2.02 -10.03 -6.19
CA SER A 26 -1.85 -9.94 -7.64
C SER A 26 -3.12 -9.48 -8.36
N GLU A 27 -4.27 -10.08 -8.06
CA GLU A 27 -5.57 -9.69 -8.65
C GLU A 27 -5.93 -8.21 -8.38
N ARG A 28 -5.55 -7.69 -7.21
CA ARG A 28 -5.85 -6.31 -6.79
C ARG A 28 -4.89 -5.31 -7.40
N ILE A 29 -3.65 -5.73 -7.60
CA ILE A 29 -2.64 -4.96 -8.33
C ILE A 29 -3.03 -4.89 -9.82
N ASP A 30 -3.38 -6.02 -10.41
CA ASP A 30 -3.72 -6.15 -11.84
C ASP A 30 -5.03 -5.43 -12.19
N SER A 31 -6.00 -5.43 -11.28
CA SER A 31 -7.24 -4.64 -11.43
C SER A 31 -7.05 -3.15 -11.17
N GLY A 32 -5.86 -2.70 -10.76
CA GLY A 32 -5.55 -1.31 -10.47
C GLY A 32 -6.09 -0.79 -9.14
N GLN A 33 -6.62 -1.66 -8.28
CA GLN A 33 -7.07 -1.31 -6.93
C GLN A 33 -5.89 -0.95 -6.01
N ILE A 34 -4.73 -1.59 -6.21
CA ILE A 34 -3.49 -1.31 -5.46
C ILE A 34 -2.38 -0.90 -6.42
N LYS A 35 -1.91 0.34 -6.29
CA LYS A 35 -0.75 0.84 -7.01
C LYS A 35 0.53 0.40 -6.31
N VAL A 36 1.43 -0.28 -7.02
CA VAL A 36 2.73 -0.69 -6.45
C VAL A 36 3.80 0.33 -6.79
N MET A 37 4.56 0.76 -5.79
CA MET A 37 5.63 1.73 -5.94
C MET A 37 6.91 1.28 -5.23
N ASP A 38 8.03 1.33 -5.94
CA ASP A 38 9.33 0.87 -5.44
C ASP A 38 10.17 2.06 -4.93
N VAL A 39 10.56 2.05 -3.66
CA VAL A 39 11.36 3.13 -3.03
C VAL A 39 12.76 3.28 -3.60
N VAL A 40 13.31 2.22 -4.21
CA VAL A 40 14.64 2.24 -4.84
C VAL A 40 14.56 2.91 -6.21
N ASN A 41 13.48 2.66 -6.95
CA ASN A 41 13.33 3.06 -8.34
C ASN A 41 12.43 4.30 -8.55
N SER A 42 11.71 4.74 -7.52
CA SER A 42 10.79 5.87 -7.61
C SER A 42 11.03 6.89 -6.49
N LYS A 43 11.40 8.11 -6.89
CA LYS A 43 11.53 9.24 -5.96
C LYS A 43 10.20 9.56 -5.26
N GLU A 44 9.08 9.45 -5.98
CA GLU A 44 7.74 9.65 -5.41
C GLU A 44 7.45 8.62 -4.30
N ALA A 45 7.86 7.37 -4.51
CA ALA A 45 7.70 6.31 -3.51
C ALA A 45 8.53 6.60 -2.25
N LEU A 46 9.77 7.06 -2.43
CA LEU A 46 10.65 7.45 -1.34
C LEU A 46 10.09 8.65 -0.56
N ASP A 47 9.59 9.67 -1.27
CA ASP A 47 8.97 10.85 -0.66
C ASP A 47 7.72 10.48 0.16
N LEU A 48 6.89 9.56 -0.36
CA LEU A 48 5.74 9.01 0.37
C LEU A 48 6.17 8.23 1.62
N ALA A 49 7.15 7.33 1.48
CA ALA A 49 7.68 6.56 2.60
C ALA A 49 8.20 7.47 3.72
N ASN A 50 8.96 8.52 3.37
CA ASN A 50 9.45 9.51 4.32
C ASN A 50 8.30 10.31 4.96
N ARG A 51 7.35 10.79 4.16
CA ARG A 51 6.20 11.58 4.64
C ARG A 51 5.37 10.81 5.66
N TYR A 52 5.17 9.53 5.44
CA TYR A 52 4.36 8.67 6.30
C TYR A 52 5.17 7.91 7.35
N ASN A 53 6.48 8.19 7.47
CA ASN A 53 7.40 7.51 8.40
C ASN A 53 7.37 5.98 8.27
N ILE A 54 7.35 5.48 7.03
CA ILE A 54 7.38 4.04 6.75
C ILE A 54 8.79 3.52 7.00
N ASN A 55 8.94 2.74 8.07
CA ASN A 55 10.21 2.14 8.48
C ASN A 55 10.35 0.67 8.07
N GLY A 56 9.31 0.08 7.46
CA GLY A 56 9.28 -1.33 7.05
C GLY A 56 8.57 -1.50 5.72
N ILE A 57 9.03 -2.46 4.92
CA ILE A 57 8.41 -2.86 3.66
C ILE A 57 8.13 -4.38 3.67
N PRO A 58 7.07 -4.85 3.00
CA PRO A 58 6.06 -4.06 2.30
C PRO A 58 5.16 -3.28 3.27
N SER A 59 4.67 -2.12 2.84
CA SER A 59 3.69 -1.30 3.58
C SER A 59 2.63 -0.75 2.63
N ILE A 60 1.38 -0.62 3.10
CA ILE A 60 0.28 -0.06 2.29
C ILE A 60 -0.08 1.32 2.86
N ILE A 61 -0.26 2.29 1.97
CA ILE A 61 -0.81 3.61 2.28
C ILE A 61 -2.20 3.67 1.67
N MET A 62 -3.21 3.98 2.48
CA MET A 62 -4.50 4.43 1.97
C MET A 62 -4.47 5.94 1.89
N LYS A 63 -4.77 6.50 0.71
CA LYS A 63 -4.82 7.92 0.45
C LYS A 63 -6.22 8.33 0.01
N ASP A 64 -6.81 9.29 0.68
CA ASP A 64 -8.06 9.91 0.24
C ASP A 64 -7.75 10.89 -0.91
N LYS A 65 -8.35 10.64 -2.08
CA LYS A 65 -8.17 11.44 -3.30
C LYS A 65 -8.71 12.87 -3.16
N SER A 66 -9.68 13.11 -2.27
CA SER A 66 -10.34 14.41 -2.09
C SER A 66 -9.55 15.33 -1.16
N SER A 67 -9.01 14.78 -0.08
CA SER A 67 -8.32 15.54 0.98
C SER A 67 -6.79 15.46 0.87
N ASN A 68 -6.24 14.57 0.03
CA ASN A 68 -4.81 14.24 -0.03
C ASN A 68 -4.21 13.78 1.31
N ILE A 69 -5.05 13.45 2.29
CA ILE A 69 -4.64 12.85 3.56
C ILE A 69 -4.47 11.35 3.31
N GLY A 70 -3.40 10.77 3.83
CA GLY A 70 -3.20 9.34 3.80
C GLY A 70 -2.79 8.80 5.16
N GLU A 71 -2.93 7.49 5.31
CA GLU A 71 -2.51 6.76 6.50
C GLU A 71 -1.87 5.44 6.11
N VAL A 72 -0.95 4.97 6.95
CA VAL A 72 -0.32 3.66 6.79
C VAL A 72 -1.26 2.60 7.33
N CYS A 73 -1.41 1.53 6.55
CA CYS A 73 -2.27 0.40 6.85
C CYS A 73 -1.45 -0.89 6.86
N GLU A 74 -1.88 -1.83 7.69
CA GLU A 74 -1.32 -3.17 7.77
C GLU A 74 -2.15 -4.13 6.92
N LEU A 75 -1.47 -5.04 6.24
CA LEU A 75 -2.12 -6.11 5.48
C LEU A 75 -2.57 -7.22 6.44
N ARG A 76 -3.80 -7.70 6.29
CA ARG A 76 -4.26 -8.85 7.08
C ARG A 76 -3.48 -10.11 6.69
N GLN A 77 -3.34 -11.02 7.65
CA GLN A 77 -2.60 -12.27 7.46
C GLN A 77 -3.23 -13.18 6.39
N ASP A 78 -4.54 -13.09 6.20
CA ASP A 78 -5.31 -13.83 5.21
C ASP A 78 -5.40 -13.12 3.86
N LEU A 79 -4.78 -11.93 3.72
CA LEU A 79 -4.80 -11.09 2.53
C LEU A 79 -6.22 -10.64 2.11
N SER A 80 -7.23 -10.81 2.98
CA SER A 80 -8.63 -10.46 2.68
C SER A 80 -8.90 -8.96 2.70
N GLY A 81 -7.95 -8.19 3.23
CA GLY A 81 -8.12 -6.76 3.42
C GLY A 81 -6.92 -6.11 4.08
N ILE A 82 -7.07 -4.82 4.35
CA ILE A 82 -6.12 -4.01 5.10
C ILE A 82 -6.79 -3.37 6.31
N VAL A 83 -5.99 -3.12 7.34
CA VAL A 83 -6.39 -2.46 8.57
C VAL A 83 -5.58 -1.18 8.71
N CYS A 84 -6.24 -0.05 8.56
CA CYS A 84 -5.71 1.28 8.86
C CYS A 84 -6.16 1.69 10.28
N LYS A 85 -5.59 2.76 10.85
CA LYS A 85 -5.75 3.10 12.29
C LYS A 85 -7.19 3.11 12.77
N ASN A 86 -8.13 3.57 11.94
CA ASN A 86 -9.55 3.64 12.28
C ASN A 86 -10.46 3.05 11.19
N LYS A 87 -9.91 2.26 10.25
CA LYS A 87 -10.65 1.80 9.09
C LYS A 87 -10.17 0.43 8.65
N GLU A 88 -11.11 -0.48 8.47
CA GLU A 88 -10.87 -1.76 7.83
C GLU A 88 -11.43 -1.71 6.42
N VAL A 89 -10.65 -2.22 5.46
CA VAL A 89 -11.05 -2.31 4.08
C VAL A 89 -10.89 -3.75 3.64
N ASP A 90 -12.01 -4.42 3.46
CA ASP A 90 -12.07 -5.71 2.79
C ASP A 90 -11.93 -5.51 1.27
N PHE A 91 -11.26 -6.45 0.62
CA PHE A 91 -11.06 -6.44 -0.82
C PHE A 91 -12.14 -7.25 -1.55
#